data_AF-A0A382ZMG2-F1
#
_entry.id   AF-A0A382ZMG2-F1
#
_cell.length_a   1.000
_cell.length_b   1.000
_cell.length_c   1.000
_cell.angle_alpha   90.00
_cell.angle_beta   90.00
_cell.angle_gamma   90.00
#
_symmetry.space_group_name_H-M   'P 1'
#
loop_
_entity.id
_entity.type
_entity.pdbx_description
1 polymer ?
#
loop_
_entity_poly.entity_id
_entity_poly.type
_entity_poly.pdbx_seq_one_letter_code
_entity_poly.pdbx_strand_id
1 'polypeptide(L)'
;HELDSVLELFHKDMINEQHMGAIVSRFQRIIEIQKILIEQVGVLETMSPADFLEFRDLLAPASGFQSIQFRLLEIKMGLAKERRILFEKQAFSSELSDEERSFLEETEKKISLFQGVNLWLERTPFLDFEGFSFWDSYKSALEESLDKQEQSLDSGHLSVEEKERMEKNYENTRKNFEAIMDEEKHNEMVESGQRELSYRALQAALLIFLYRDQPVLYLPYRLLTGLIDMDEYLPSWRYRHALMAHRMIGIKTGTG
;
A
#
# COMPACT_ATOMS: atom_id res chain seq x y z
N HIS A 1 -9.70 15.00 -6.06
CA HIS A 1 -9.07 15.82 -7.12
C HIS A 1 -7.70 15.28 -7.53
N GLU A 2 -6.65 15.40 -6.71
CA GLU A 2 -5.29 14.96 -7.11
C GLU A 2 -5.25 13.49 -7.51
N LEU A 3 -5.84 12.63 -6.66
CA LEU A 3 -5.95 11.20 -6.94
C LEU A 3 -6.74 10.92 -8.22
N ASP A 4 -7.83 11.64 -8.48
CA ASP A 4 -8.62 11.48 -9.71
C ASP A 4 -7.78 11.80 -10.94
N SER A 5 -7.03 12.89 -10.91
CA SER A 5 -6.19 13.27 -12.04
C SER A 5 -4.98 12.34 -12.23
N VAL A 6 -4.52 11.67 -11.16
CA VAL A 6 -3.53 10.58 -11.27
C VAL A 6 -4.16 9.35 -11.91
N LEU A 7 -5.36 8.94 -11.50
CA LEU A 7 -6.08 7.81 -12.08
C LEU A 7 -6.35 8.01 -13.58
N GLU A 8 -6.73 9.22 -13.99
CA GLU A 8 -6.88 9.59 -15.39
C GLU A 8 -5.60 9.37 -16.21
N LEU A 9 -4.42 9.59 -15.62
CA LEU A 9 -3.15 9.33 -16.28
C LEU A 9 -2.83 7.83 -16.35
N PHE A 10 -3.18 7.06 -15.33
CA PHE A 10 -3.02 5.60 -15.34
C PHE A 10 -3.98 4.89 -16.31
N HIS A 11 -5.10 5.51 -16.65
CA HIS A 11 -6.03 5.00 -17.68
C HIS A 11 -5.51 5.18 -19.12
N LYS A 12 -4.41 5.92 -19.34
CA LYS A 12 -3.83 6.06 -20.67
C LYS A 12 -3.10 4.77 -21.08
N ASP A 13 -3.12 4.49 -22.38
CA ASP A 13 -2.37 3.36 -22.95
C ASP A 13 -0.85 3.51 -22.73
N MET A 14 -0.36 4.76 -22.74
CA MET A 14 1.05 5.11 -22.59
C MET A 14 1.27 6.24 -21.57
N ILE A 15 2.18 6.00 -20.63
CA ILE A 15 2.65 6.98 -19.64
C ILE A 15 4.09 7.36 -20.01
N ASN A 16 4.28 8.55 -20.58
CA ASN A 16 5.60 9.09 -20.88
C ASN A 16 6.22 9.77 -19.64
N GLU A 17 7.48 10.19 -19.74
CA GLU A 17 8.20 10.83 -18.63
C GLU A 17 7.53 12.13 -18.14
N GLN A 18 6.86 12.89 -19.03
CA GLN A 18 6.13 14.09 -18.64
C GLN A 18 4.91 13.75 -17.77
N HIS A 19 4.16 12.71 -18.15
CA HIS A 19 3.08 12.18 -17.33
C HIS A 19 3.62 11.69 -15.98
N MET A 20 4.77 11.00 -15.98
CA MET A 20 5.38 10.50 -14.74
C MET A 20 5.78 11.63 -13.80
N GLY A 21 6.40 12.70 -14.32
CA GLY A 21 6.75 13.88 -13.51
C GLY A 21 5.51 14.54 -12.88
N ALA A 22 4.40 14.60 -13.62
CA ALA A 22 3.13 15.10 -13.10
C ALA A 22 2.55 14.17 -12.01
N ILE A 23 2.56 12.86 -12.23
CA ILE A 23 2.09 11.86 -11.25
C ILE A 23 2.87 12.00 -9.95
N VAL A 24 4.21 11.96 -10.01
CA VAL A 24 5.08 12.06 -8.82
C VAL A 24 4.84 13.37 -8.06
N SER A 25 4.71 14.49 -8.77
CA SER A 25 4.44 15.80 -8.14
C SER A 25 3.09 15.83 -7.40
N ARG A 26 2.07 15.15 -7.94
CA ARG A 26 0.75 15.07 -7.32
C ARG A 26 0.75 14.12 -6.12
N PHE A 27 1.47 13.00 -6.19
CA PHE A 27 1.69 12.14 -5.03
C PHE A 27 2.37 12.90 -3.89
N GLN A 28 3.41 13.67 -4.18
CA GLN A 28 4.05 14.50 -3.16
C GLN A 28 3.04 15.44 -2.50
N ARG A 29 2.16 16.07 -3.29
CA ARG A 29 1.10 16.93 -2.74
C ARG A 29 0.11 16.16 -1.86
N ILE A 30 -0.32 14.97 -2.28
CA ILE A 30 -1.20 14.10 -1.49
C ILE A 30 -0.54 13.77 -0.14
N ILE A 31 0.74 13.40 -0.17
CA ILE A 31 1.51 13.08 1.03
C ILE A 31 1.60 14.28 1.98
N GLU A 32 1.92 15.48 1.49
CA GLU A 32 1.94 16.69 2.33
C GLU A 32 0.55 17.02 2.92
N ILE A 33 -0.52 16.81 2.15
CA ILE A 33 -1.89 16.96 2.66
C ILE A 33 -2.15 15.94 3.78
N GLN A 34 -1.78 14.68 3.60
CA GLN A 34 -1.98 13.65 4.63
C GLN A 34 -1.21 13.94 5.92
N LYS A 35 0.03 14.46 5.83
CA LYS A 35 0.79 14.92 7.00
C LYS A 35 0.03 15.99 7.79
N ILE A 36 -0.50 17.00 7.09
CA ILE A 36 -1.32 18.05 7.70
C ILE A 36 -2.58 17.46 8.35
N LEU A 37 -3.27 16.52 7.68
CA LEU A 37 -4.46 15.88 8.24
C LEU A 37 -4.17 15.13 9.55
N ILE A 38 -2.99 14.53 9.68
CA ILE A 38 -2.55 13.87 10.92
C ILE A 38 -2.29 14.91 12.01
N GLU A 39 -1.60 16.00 11.69
CA GLU A 39 -1.31 17.08 12.63
C GLU A 39 -2.59 17.78 13.13
N GLN A 40 -3.62 17.90 12.29
CA GLN A 40 -4.92 18.49 12.66
C GLN A 40 -5.62 17.76 13.81
N VAL A 41 -5.35 16.46 14.02
CA VAL A 41 -5.86 15.74 15.19
C VAL A 41 -5.39 16.41 16.49
N GLY A 42 -4.17 16.92 16.52
CA GLY A 42 -3.61 17.62 17.68
C GLY A 42 -4.37 18.89 18.05
N VAL A 43 -5.01 19.56 17.08
CA VAL A 43 -5.87 20.73 17.34
C VAL A 43 -7.13 20.32 18.07
N LEU A 44 -7.77 19.20 17.69
CA LEU A 44 -8.95 18.69 18.38
C LEU A 44 -8.61 18.16 19.78
N GLU A 45 -7.39 17.63 19.98
CA GLU A 45 -6.90 17.15 21.27
C GLU A 45 -6.69 18.27 22.32
N THR A 46 -6.81 19.54 21.95
CA THR A 46 -6.80 20.67 22.91
C THR A 46 -8.13 20.83 23.65
N MET A 47 -9.21 20.23 23.14
CA MET A 47 -10.51 20.18 23.80
C MET A 47 -10.48 19.14 24.92
N SER A 48 -11.05 19.46 26.09
CA SER A 48 -11.16 18.48 27.16
C SER A 48 -12.33 17.51 26.90
N PRO A 49 -12.27 16.26 27.40
CA PRO A 49 -13.39 15.34 27.31
C PRO A 49 -14.67 15.88 27.98
N ALA A 50 -14.54 16.70 29.02
CA ALA A 50 -15.68 17.32 29.68
C ALA A 50 -16.41 18.30 28.75
N ASP A 51 -15.66 19.20 28.10
CA ASP A 51 -16.22 20.16 27.14
C ASP A 51 -16.89 19.44 25.96
N PHE A 52 -16.27 18.36 25.46
CA PHE A 52 -16.85 17.56 24.39
C PHE A 52 -18.21 16.96 24.78
N LEU A 53 -18.34 16.46 26.01
CA LEU A 53 -19.58 15.86 26.50
C LEU A 53 -20.73 16.87 26.64
N GLU A 54 -20.43 18.16 26.81
CA GLU A 54 -21.47 19.21 26.92
C GLU A 54 -22.29 19.37 25.64
N PHE A 55 -21.69 19.08 24.47
CA PHE A 55 -22.36 19.25 23.18
C PHE A 55 -22.44 17.96 22.34
N ARG A 56 -21.88 16.85 22.80
CA ARG A 56 -21.89 15.56 22.08
C ARG A 56 -23.28 15.14 21.61
N ASP A 57 -24.30 15.35 22.43
CA ASP A 57 -25.66 14.91 22.13
C ASP A 57 -26.31 15.70 20.98
N LEU A 58 -25.76 16.87 20.63
CA LEU A 58 -26.16 17.65 19.45
C LEU A 58 -25.65 17.04 18.14
N LEU A 59 -24.67 16.12 18.22
CA LEU A 59 -24.07 15.48 17.05
C LEU A 59 -24.78 14.19 16.66
N ALA A 60 -25.60 13.60 17.54
CA ALA A 60 -26.34 12.38 17.19
C ALA A 60 -27.43 12.68 16.14
N PRO A 61 -27.66 11.78 15.16
CA PRO A 61 -27.02 10.47 14.92
C PRO A 61 -25.80 10.55 13.97
N ALA A 62 -25.23 11.73 13.72
CA ALA A 62 -24.16 11.88 12.75
C ALA A 62 -22.90 11.12 13.19
N SER A 63 -22.24 10.53 12.20
CA SER A 63 -21.09 9.65 12.43
C SER A 63 -20.05 9.78 11.33
N GLY A 64 -18.79 9.53 11.68
CA GLY A 64 -17.70 9.47 10.71
C GLY A 64 -17.90 8.40 9.64
N PHE A 65 -18.77 7.41 9.87
CA PHE A 65 -19.15 6.39 8.88
C PHE A 65 -19.81 7.01 7.64
N GLN A 66 -20.45 8.17 7.77
CA GLN A 66 -21.13 8.89 6.69
C GLN A 66 -20.15 9.72 5.83
N SER A 67 -18.85 9.70 6.11
CA SER A 67 -17.84 10.44 5.33
C SER A 67 -17.59 9.80 3.96
N ILE A 68 -18.37 10.21 2.96
CA ILE A 68 -18.26 9.73 1.59
C ILE A 68 -16.90 9.96 0.97
N GLN A 69 -16.29 11.13 1.20
CA GLN A 69 -14.98 11.42 0.64
C GLN A 69 -13.92 10.46 1.17
N PHE A 70 -14.02 10.04 2.43
CA PHE A 70 -13.12 9.05 3.00
C PHE A 70 -13.34 7.66 2.37
N ARG A 71 -14.60 7.28 2.12
CA ARG A 71 -14.93 6.02 1.42
C ARG A 71 -14.48 6.02 -0.03
N LEU A 72 -14.66 7.13 -0.74
CA LEU A 72 -14.16 7.33 -2.09
C LEU A 72 -12.65 7.19 -2.15
N LEU A 73 -11.93 7.77 -1.18
CA LEU A 73 -10.47 7.63 -1.11
C LEU A 73 -10.06 6.16 -0.97
N GLU A 74 -10.65 5.43 -0.02
CA GLU A 74 -10.37 4.01 0.19
C GLU A 74 -10.65 3.17 -1.07
N ILE A 75 -11.80 3.37 -1.72
CA ILE A 75 -12.17 2.65 -2.95
C ILE A 75 -11.20 2.98 -4.08
N LYS A 76 -10.91 4.27 -4.30
CA LYS A 76 -9.99 4.73 -5.34
C LYS A 76 -8.56 4.25 -5.12
N MET A 77 -8.12 4.10 -3.88
CA MET A 77 -6.81 3.52 -3.57
C MET A 77 -6.75 2.02 -3.89
N GLY A 78 -7.85 1.30 -3.70
CA GLY A 78 -7.97 -0.13 -4.02
C GLY A 78 -8.49 -1.01 -2.88
N LEU A 79 -9.05 -0.44 -1.81
CA LEU A 79 -9.59 -1.23 -0.70
C LEU A 79 -10.88 -1.95 -1.10
N ALA A 80 -10.75 -3.24 -1.40
CA ALA A 80 -11.84 -4.14 -1.73
C ALA A 80 -12.88 -4.26 -0.62
N LYS A 81 -14.14 -4.47 -1.00
CA LYS A 81 -15.28 -4.53 -0.08
C LYS A 81 -15.18 -5.70 0.89
N GLU A 82 -14.69 -6.83 0.43
CA GLU A 82 -14.54 -8.08 1.16
C GLU A 82 -13.48 -7.99 2.27
N ARG A 83 -12.53 -7.05 2.13
CA ARG A 83 -11.47 -6.79 3.10
C ARG A 83 -11.88 -5.79 4.18
N ARG A 84 -13.08 -5.22 4.10
CA ARG A 84 -13.58 -4.27 5.09
C ARG A 84 -14.13 -5.02 6.29
N ILE A 85 -13.77 -4.55 7.48
CA ILE A 85 -14.35 -5.04 8.73
C ILE A 85 -15.78 -4.52 8.83
N LEU A 86 -16.74 -5.43 9.01
CA LEU A 86 -18.13 -5.08 9.27
C LEU A 86 -18.28 -4.58 10.71
N PHE A 87 -18.89 -3.41 10.88
CA PHE A 87 -19.25 -2.89 12.20
C PHE A 87 -20.71 -3.29 12.50
N GLU A 88 -20.96 -3.95 13.63
CA GLU A 88 -22.30 -4.47 14.00
C GLU A 88 -22.99 -5.31 12.91
N LYS A 89 -22.20 -5.97 12.05
CA LYS A 89 -22.66 -6.73 10.87
C LYS A 89 -23.35 -5.88 9.79
N GLN A 90 -23.28 -4.55 9.87
CA GLN A 90 -23.74 -3.64 8.85
C GLN A 90 -22.57 -3.16 7.99
N ALA A 91 -22.80 -3.02 6.69
CA ALA A 91 -21.86 -2.38 5.79
C ALA A 91 -21.91 -0.86 6.02
N PHE A 92 -20.79 -0.17 5.84
CA PHE A 92 -20.74 1.30 5.96
C PHE A 92 -21.75 2.02 5.05
N SER A 93 -22.23 1.35 4.01
CA SER A 93 -23.23 1.87 3.08
C SER A 93 -24.64 1.93 3.66
N SER A 94 -24.94 1.27 4.80
CA SER A 94 -26.28 1.29 5.41
C SER A 94 -26.74 2.70 5.78
N GLU A 95 -25.81 3.56 6.21
CA GLU A 95 -26.06 4.94 6.63
C GLU A 95 -26.04 5.97 5.48
N LEU A 96 -25.78 5.52 4.24
CA LEU A 96 -25.73 6.38 3.06
C LEU A 96 -27.07 6.43 2.32
N SER A 97 -27.37 7.54 1.66
CA SER A 97 -28.51 7.66 0.74
C SER A 97 -28.32 6.81 -0.52
N ASP A 98 -29.40 6.54 -1.25
CA ASP A 98 -29.34 5.70 -2.45
C ASP A 98 -28.51 6.32 -3.58
N GLU A 99 -28.50 7.65 -3.69
CA GLU A 99 -27.65 8.39 -4.63
C GLU A 99 -26.16 8.19 -4.30
N GLU A 100 -25.81 8.28 -3.02
CA GLU A 100 -24.45 8.13 -2.52
C GLU A 100 -23.96 6.69 -2.67
N ARG A 101 -24.81 5.70 -2.38
CA ARG A 101 -24.51 4.28 -2.61
C ARG A 101 -24.24 4.01 -4.09
N SER A 102 -25.13 4.47 -4.97
CA SER A 102 -24.99 4.30 -6.41
C SER A 102 -23.68 4.92 -6.92
N PHE A 103 -23.33 6.11 -6.42
CA PHE A 103 -22.07 6.77 -6.77
C PHE A 103 -20.82 5.99 -6.31
N LEU A 104 -20.83 5.40 -5.11
CA LEU A 104 -19.73 4.56 -4.64
C LEU A 104 -19.64 3.26 -5.45
N GLU A 105 -20.76 2.61 -5.74
CA GLU A 105 -20.80 1.39 -6.57
C GLU A 105 -20.31 1.64 -8.00
N GLU A 106 -20.63 2.79 -8.60
CA GLU A 106 -20.06 3.20 -9.87
C GLU A 106 -18.55 3.46 -9.79
N THR A 107 -18.07 3.94 -8.64
CA THR A 107 -16.64 4.18 -8.41
C THR A 107 -15.89 2.86 -8.21
N GLU A 108 -16.46 1.87 -7.52
CA GLU A 108 -15.89 0.53 -7.34
C GLU A 108 -15.68 -0.24 -8.66
N LYS A 109 -16.47 0.08 -9.69
CA LYS A 109 -16.33 -0.51 -11.04
C LYS A 109 -15.16 0.08 -11.84
N LYS A 110 -14.62 1.23 -11.43
CA LYS A 110 -13.51 1.89 -12.12
C LYS A 110 -12.19 1.29 -11.65
N ILE A 111 -11.17 1.38 -12.50
CA ILE A 111 -9.81 0.93 -12.16
C ILE A 111 -9.33 1.74 -10.95
N SER A 112 -8.92 1.03 -9.90
CA SER A 112 -8.33 1.63 -8.71
C SER A 112 -6.88 2.04 -8.95
N LEU A 113 -6.31 2.81 -8.04
CA LEU A 113 -4.92 3.23 -8.08
C LEU A 113 -4.01 1.99 -8.07
N PHE A 114 -4.27 1.06 -7.17
CA PHE A 114 -3.53 -0.19 -7.09
C PHE A 114 -3.55 -0.96 -8.42
N GLN A 115 -4.73 -1.14 -9.02
CA GLN A 115 -4.88 -1.82 -10.30
C GLN A 115 -4.17 -1.07 -11.44
N GLY A 116 -4.29 0.25 -11.47
CA GLY A 116 -3.62 1.09 -12.47
C GLY A 116 -2.08 1.02 -12.37
N VAL A 117 -1.55 1.02 -11.15
CA VAL A 117 -0.12 0.84 -10.88
C VAL A 117 0.33 -0.57 -11.26
N ASN A 118 -0.43 -1.61 -10.92
CA ASN A 118 -0.13 -2.98 -11.30
C ASN A 118 -0.03 -3.14 -12.83
N LEU A 119 -1.03 -2.65 -13.57
CA LEU A 119 -1.04 -2.68 -15.04
C LEU A 119 0.09 -1.83 -15.65
N TRP A 120 0.47 -0.72 -15.01
CA TRP A 120 1.63 0.06 -15.43
C TRP A 120 2.95 -0.71 -15.20
N LEU A 121 3.12 -1.35 -14.04
CA LEU A 121 4.29 -2.15 -13.71
C LEU A 121 4.47 -3.33 -14.68
N GLU A 122 3.41 -4.01 -15.06
CA GLU A 122 3.46 -5.13 -16.04
C GLU A 122 4.01 -4.71 -17.41
N ARG A 123 3.83 -3.43 -17.77
CA ARG A 123 4.31 -2.81 -19.02
C ARG A 123 5.72 -2.23 -18.88
N THR A 124 6.36 -2.34 -17.72
CA THR A 124 7.69 -1.77 -17.49
C THR A 124 8.68 -2.39 -18.48
N PRO A 125 9.41 -1.58 -19.26
CA PRO A 125 10.44 -2.08 -20.16
C PRO A 125 11.60 -2.71 -19.36
N PHE A 126 12.51 -3.39 -20.06
CA PHE A 126 13.77 -3.94 -19.51
C PHE A 126 13.65 -5.21 -18.65
N LEU A 127 12.44 -5.71 -18.38
CA LEU A 127 12.29 -7.07 -17.84
C LEU A 127 12.87 -8.10 -18.81
N ASP A 128 12.55 -7.92 -20.10
CA ASP A 128 13.01 -8.76 -21.20
C ASP A 128 13.52 -7.83 -22.32
N PHE A 129 14.79 -7.96 -22.73
CA PHE A 129 15.38 -7.11 -23.78
C PHE A 129 16.51 -7.80 -24.54
N GLU A 130 16.43 -7.89 -25.88
CA GLU A 130 17.51 -8.38 -26.77
C GLU A 130 18.24 -9.66 -26.30
N GLY A 131 17.51 -10.64 -25.75
CA GLY A 131 18.07 -11.90 -25.24
C GLY A 131 18.52 -11.86 -23.78
N PHE A 132 18.37 -10.72 -23.10
CA PHE A 132 18.51 -10.56 -21.66
C PHE A 132 17.16 -10.71 -20.95
N SER A 133 17.15 -11.49 -19.88
CA SER A 133 16.05 -11.59 -18.92
C SER A 133 16.55 -11.10 -17.57
N PHE A 134 15.95 -10.01 -17.08
CA PHE A 134 16.24 -9.48 -15.75
C PHE A 134 15.98 -10.57 -14.70
N TRP A 135 14.88 -11.31 -14.85
CA TRP A 135 14.47 -12.27 -13.84
C TRP A 135 15.39 -13.48 -13.76
N ASP A 136 15.85 -14.00 -14.90
CA ASP A 136 16.82 -15.09 -14.92
C ASP A 136 18.18 -14.64 -14.37
N SER A 137 18.62 -13.44 -14.75
CA SER A 137 19.86 -12.86 -14.23
C SER A 137 19.80 -12.62 -12.73
N TYR A 138 18.64 -12.16 -12.23
CA TYR A 138 18.41 -11.96 -10.80
C TYR A 138 18.40 -13.29 -10.05
N LYS A 139 17.76 -14.33 -10.60
CA LYS A 139 17.79 -15.69 -10.03
C LYS A 139 19.22 -16.22 -9.93
N SER A 140 19.99 -16.18 -11.01
CA SER A 140 21.37 -16.67 -11.02
C SER A 140 22.27 -15.91 -10.05
N ALA A 141 22.15 -14.59 -9.97
CA ALA A 141 22.93 -13.79 -9.02
C ALA A 141 22.60 -14.12 -7.56
N LEU A 142 21.33 -14.44 -7.28
CA LEU A 142 20.89 -14.79 -5.93
C LEU A 142 21.28 -16.22 -5.56
N GLU A 143 21.17 -17.17 -6.48
CA GLU A 143 21.72 -18.54 -6.32
C GLU A 143 23.22 -18.50 -6.02
N GLU A 144 24.00 -17.73 -6.80
CA GLU A 144 25.44 -17.56 -6.54
C GLU A 144 25.70 -16.95 -5.15
N SER A 145 24.86 -16.01 -4.70
CA SER A 145 24.98 -15.43 -3.36
C SER A 145 24.63 -16.43 -2.26
N LEU A 146 23.65 -17.30 -2.46
CA LEU A 146 23.28 -18.36 -1.51
C LEU A 146 24.37 -19.42 -1.42
N ASP A 147 24.94 -19.84 -2.54
CA ASP A 147 26.05 -20.80 -2.58
C ASP A 147 27.28 -20.26 -1.83
N LYS A 148 27.58 -18.97 -1.98
CA LYS A 148 28.65 -18.31 -1.21
C LYS A 148 28.37 -18.27 0.29
N GLN A 149 27.11 -18.03 0.68
CA GLN A 149 26.71 -18.08 2.08
C GLN A 149 26.84 -19.49 2.64
N GLU A 150 26.40 -20.51 1.91
CA GLU A 150 26.52 -21.92 2.30
C GLU A 150 27.99 -22.32 2.51
N GLN A 151 28.87 -21.97 1.57
CA GLN A 151 30.32 -22.20 1.72
C GLN A 151 30.92 -21.48 2.94
N SER A 152 30.39 -20.32 3.32
CA SER A 152 30.84 -19.60 4.51
C SER A 152 30.42 -20.28 5.82
N LEU A 153 29.31 -21.01 5.85
CA LEU A 153 28.85 -21.80 7.01
C LEU A 153 29.77 -23.00 7.31
N ASP A 154 30.46 -23.48 6.27
CA ASP A 154 31.45 -24.55 6.38
C ASP A 154 32.85 -24.04 6.72
N SER A 155 33.05 -22.72 6.76
CA SER A 155 34.33 -22.15 7.21
C SER A 155 34.52 -22.38 8.70
N GLY A 156 35.60 -23.07 9.07
CA GLY A 156 35.87 -23.54 10.45
C GLY A 156 36.20 -22.46 11.49
N HIS A 157 35.78 -21.21 11.25
CA HIS A 157 36.05 -20.06 12.12
C HIS A 157 34.82 -19.58 12.93
N LEU A 158 33.67 -20.25 12.78
CA LEU A 158 32.42 -19.89 13.47
C LEU A 158 32.28 -20.63 14.80
N SER A 159 31.76 -19.94 15.81
CA SER A 159 31.27 -20.61 17.03
C SER A 159 29.99 -21.40 16.75
N VAL A 160 29.65 -22.35 17.63
CA VAL A 160 28.45 -23.20 17.48
C VAL A 160 27.16 -22.35 17.40
N GLU A 161 27.02 -21.35 18.28
CA GLU A 161 25.85 -20.46 18.30
C GLU A 161 25.77 -19.57 17.04
N GLU A 162 26.91 -19.09 16.53
CA GLU A 162 26.94 -18.31 15.29
C GLU A 162 26.57 -19.16 14.09
N LYS A 163 27.07 -20.40 14.02
CA LYS A 163 26.74 -21.35 12.97
C LYS A 163 25.24 -21.66 12.94
N GLU A 164 24.65 -22.02 14.08
CA GLU A 164 23.20 -22.29 14.17
C GLU A 164 22.35 -21.08 13.76
N ARG A 165 22.73 -19.86 14.17
CA ARG A 165 22.03 -18.63 13.78
C ARG A 165 22.13 -18.38 12.27
N MET A 166 23.32 -18.55 11.69
CA MET A 166 23.55 -18.32 10.28
C MET A 166 22.87 -19.39 9.41
N GLU A 167 22.88 -20.66 9.81
CA GLU A 167 22.12 -21.75 9.16
C GLU A 167 20.63 -21.44 9.14
N LYS A 168 20.04 -21.06 10.29
CA LYS A 168 18.62 -20.68 10.36
C LYS A 168 18.30 -19.47 9.48
N ASN A 169 19.18 -18.47 9.42
CA ASN A 169 18.99 -17.31 8.54
C ASN A 169 19.07 -17.70 7.06
N TYR A 170 20.02 -18.56 6.70
CA TYR A 170 20.17 -19.10 5.35
C TYR A 170 18.92 -19.88 4.91
N GLU A 171 18.45 -20.83 5.74
CA GLU A 171 17.23 -21.61 5.46
C GLU A 171 16.00 -20.72 5.28
N ASN A 172 15.81 -19.73 6.16
CA ASN A 172 14.70 -18.78 6.05
C ASN A 172 14.80 -17.92 4.78
N THR A 173 16.00 -17.44 4.45
CA THR A 173 16.23 -16.62 3.25
C THR A 173 15.94 -17.43 1.99
N ARG A 174 16.45 -18.66 1.92
CA ARG A 174 16.23 -19.58 0.80
C ARG A 174 14.76 -19.90 0.62
N LYS A 175 14.05 -20.26 1.71
CA LYS A 175 12.60 -20.56 1.66
C LYS A 175 11.78 -19.35 1.19
N ASN A 176 12.09 -18.16 1.69
CA ASN A 176 11.41 -16.93 1.26
C ASN A 176 11.69 -16.62 -0.21
N PHE A 177 12.93 -16.82 -0.66
CA PHE A 177 13.31 -16.65 -2.06
C PHE A 177 12.58 -17.62 -2.99
N GLU A 178 12.57 -18.91 -2.67
CA GLU A 178 11.87 -19.93 -3.46
C GLU A 178 10.37 -19.61 -3.57
N ALA A 179 9.76 -19.11 -2.49
CA ALA A 179 8.36 -18.67 -2.50
C ALA A 179 8.11 -17.40 -3.32
N ILE A 180 9.12 -16.55 -3.54
CA ILE A 180 9.02 -15.36 -4.39
C ILE A 180 9.26 -15.71 -5.86
N MET A 181 10.09 -16.71 -6.14
CA MET A 181 10.55 -17.07 -7.50
C MET A 181 9.64 -18.03 -8.25
N ASP A 182 8.71 -18.65 -7.55
CA ASP A 182 7.74 -19.59 -8.11
C ASP A 182 6.48 -18.83 -8.51
N GLU A 183 6.20 -18.77 -9.82
CA GLU A 183 5.03 -18.06 -10.36
C GLU A 183 3.72 -18.71 -9.93
N GLU A 184 3.65 -20.04 -9.85
CA GLU A 184 2.45 -20.76 -9.42
C GLU A 184 2.15 -20.45 -7.95
N LYS A 185 3.15 -20.57 -7.07
CA LYS A 185 2.99 -20.21 -5.65
C LYS A 185 2.66 -18.73 -5.47
N HIS A 186 3.26 -17.86 -6.27
CA HIS A 186 2.93 -16.44 -6.22
C HIS A 186 1.45 -16.21 -6.55
N ASN A 187 0.95 -16.84 -7.61
CA ASN A 187 -0.45 -16.73 -8.01
C ASN A 187 -1.40 -17.30 -6.94
N GLU A 188 -1.06 -18.42 -6.30
CA GLU A 188 -1.80 -18.94 -5.12
C GLU A 188 -1.84 -17.94 -3.95
N MET A 189 -0.74 -17.22 -3.69
CA MET A 189 -0.69 -16.17 -2.67
C MET A 189 -1.54 -14.95 -3.04
N VAL A 190 -1.66 -14.62 -4.33
CA VAL A 190 -2.55 -13.55 -4.81
C VAL A 190 -4.02 -13.97 -4.66
N GLU A 191 -4.36 -15.21 -5.05
CA GLU A 191 -5.72 -15.75 -4.92
C GLU A 191 -6.18 -15.84 -3.46
N SER A 192 -5.28 -16.21 -2.55
CA SER A 192 -5.55 -16.23 -1.11
C SER A 192 -5.52 -14.85 -0.44
N GLY A 193 -5.20 -13.79 -1.19
CA GLY A 193 -5.17 -12.41 -0.71
C GLY A 193 -3.96 -12.05 0.16
N GLN A 194 -2.94 -12.92 0.24
CA GLN A 194 -1.68 -12.65 0.95
C GLN A 194 -0.76 -11.71 0.17
N ARG A 195 -0.93 -11.66 -1.16
CA ARG A 195 -0.28 -10.70 -2.06
C ARG A 195 -1.34 -10.06 -2.96
N GLU A 196 -0.98 -8.96 -3.59
CA GLU A 196 -1.88 -8.22 -4.47
C GLU A 196 -1.27 -7.92 -5.84
N LEU A 197 0.04 -7.66 -5.91
CA LEU A 197 0.72 -7.41 -7.18
C LEU A 197 0.77 -8.70 -7.99
N SER A 198 0.62 -8.59 -9.31
CA SER A 198 0.88 -9.72 -10.19
C SER A 198 2.37 -10.08 -10.19
N TYR A 199 2.67 -11.30 -10.63
CA TYR A 199 4.05 -11.79 -10.66
C TYR A 199 4.96 -10.87 -11.49
N ARG A 200 4.50 -10.48 -12.68
CA ARG A 200 5.25 -9.56 -13.55
C ARG A 200 5.36 -8.15 -12.97
N ALA A 201 4.32 -7.64 -12.30
CA ALA A 201 4.39 -6.34 -11.63
C ALA A 201 5.40 -6.35 -10.46
N LEU A 202 5.48 -7.45 -9.71
CA LEU A 202 6.48 -7.65 -8.66
C LEU A 202 7.90 -7.61 -9.21
N GLN A 203 8.16 -8.30 -10.33
CA GLN A 203 9.47 -8.29 -11.00
C GLN A 203 9.86 -6.87 -11.42
N ALA A 204 8.92 -6.13 -12.03
CA ALA A 204 9.14 -4.75 -12.45
C ALA A 204 9.42 -3.82 -11.27
N ALA A 205 8.66 -3.95 -10.18
CA ALA A 205 8.90 -3.19 -8.96
C ALA A 205 10.31 -3.47 -8.43
N LEU A 206 10.72 -4.74 -8.38
CA LEU A 206 12.06 -5.13 -7.92
C LEU A 206 13.16 -4.53 -8.81
N LEU A 207 13.01 -4.59 -10.13
CA LEU A 207 13.91 -3.94 -11.08
C LEU A 207 14.04 -2.44 -10.78
N ILE A 208 12.91 -1.74 -10.60
CA ILE A 208 12.89 -0.31 -10.28
C ILE A 208 13.64 -0.02 -8.97
N PHE A 209 13.44 -0.83 -7.93
CA PHE A 209 14.11 -0.63 -6.63
C PHE A 209 15.62 -0.91 -6.67
N LEU A 210 16.04 -1.95 -7.41
CA LEU A 210 17.45 -2.33 -7.53
C LEU A 210 18.24 -1.33 -8.39
N TYR A 211 17.60 -0.78 -9.42
CA TYR A 211 18.23 0.13 -10.38
C TYR A 211 17.72 1.57 -10.26
N ARG A 212 17.26 1.97 -9.08
CA ARG A 212 16.68 3.31 -8.78
C ARG A 212 17.57 4.50 -9.13
N ASP A 213 18.88 4.29 -9.15
CA ASP A 213 19.86 5.34 -9.46
C ASP A 213 20.05 5.55 -10.98
N GLN A 214 19.44 4.69 -11.81
CA GLN A 214 19.42 4.88 -13.26
C GLN A 214 18.42 5.98 -13.64
N PRO A 215 18.79 6.94 -14.51
CA PRO A 215 17.94 8.09 -14.82
C PRO A 215 16.52 7.74 -15.26
N VAL A 216 16.36 6.69 -16.08
CA VAL A 216 15.06 6.23 -16.59
C VAL A 216 14.17 5.61 -15.51
N LEU A 217 14.75 5.09 -14.42
CA LEU A 217 14.03 4.44 -13.33
C LEU A 217 13.88 5.33 -12.09
N TYR A 218 14.51 6.51 -12.05
CA TYR A 218 14.41 7.40 -10.91
C TYR A 218 12.98 7.86 -10.63
N LEU A 219 12.25 8.33 -11.65
CA LEU A 219 10.85 8.75 -11.47
C LEU A 219 9.91 7.57 -11.14
N PRO A 220 9.99 6.40 -11.81
CA PRO A 220 9.33 5.18 -11.36
C PRO A 220 9.59 4.84 -9.89
N TYR A 221 10.84 4.92 -9.43
CA TYR A 221 11.19 4.69 -8.04
C TYR A 221 10.52 5.70 -7.10
N ARG A 222 10.58 7.00 -7.44
CA ARG A 222 9.90 8.06 -6.67
C ARG A 222 8.39 7.84 -6.57
N LEU A 223 7.75 7.35 -7.63
CA LEU A 223 6.34 6.96 -7.62
C LEU A 223 6.11 5.80 -6.62
N LEU A 224 6.88 4.72 -6.71
CA LEU A 224 6.72 3.57 -5.81
C LEU A 224 6.94 3.94 -4.34
N THR A 225 7.94 4.79 -4.04
CA THR A 225 8.13 5.33 -2.68
C THR A 225 6.95 6.18 -2.25
N GLY A 226 6.44 7.07 -3.10
CA GLY A 226 5.29 7.91 -2.76
C GLY A 226 4.00 7.12 -2.52
N LEU A 227 3.83 5.97 -3.19
CA LEU A 227 2.73 5.04 -2.92
C LEU A 227 2.83 4.42 -1.53
N ILE A 228 4.03 3.99 -1.13
CA ILE A 228 4.30 3.45 0.21
C ILE A 228 4.03 4.53 1.27
N ASP A 229 4.55 5.74 1.07
CA ASP A 229 4.30 6.86 1.99
C ASP A 229 2.80 7.14 2.15
N MET A 230 2.07 7.18 1.02
CA MET A 230 0.62 7.42 1.03
C MET A 230 -0.15 6.34 1.79
N ASP A 231 0.27 5.07 1.65
CA ASP A 231 -0.32 3.93 2.35
C ASP A 231 0.07 3.89 3.83
N GLU A 232 1.21 4.45 4.24
CA GLU A 232 1.60 4.57 5.65
C GLU A 232 0.85 5.69 6.38
N TYR A 233 0.62 6.82 5.71
CA TYR A 233 -0.01 7.98 6.35
C TYR A 233 -1.52 7.78 6.61
N LEU A 234 -2.23 6.97 5.82
CA LEU A 234 -3.66 6.74 6.05
C LEU A 234 -3.94 5.91 7.33
N PRO A 235 -3.27 4.76 7.58
CA PRO A 235 -3.29 4.07 8.88
C PRO A 235 -2.78 4.95 10.03
N SER A 236 -1.74 5.76 9.80
CA SER A 236 -1.25 6.70 10.82
C SER A 236 -2.34 7.68 11.26
N TRP A 237 -3.10 8.24 10.31
CA TRP A 237 -4.26 9.07 10.61
C TRP A 237 -5.34 8.28 11.38
N ARG A 238 -5.68 7.06 10.95
CA ARG A 238 -6.69 6.22 11.65
C ARG A 238 -6.28 5.95 13.08
N TYR A 239 -5.00 5.65 13.32
CA TYR A 239 -4.46 5.39 14.64
C TYR A 239 -4.54 6.63 15.53
N ARG A 240 -4.10 7.80 15.03
CA ARG A 240 -4.20 9.06 15.78
C ARG A 240 -5.65 9.43 16.07
N HIS A 241 -6.55 9.27 15.11
CA HIS A 241 -7.98 9.43 15.31
C HIS A 241 -8.53 8.48 16.39
N ALA A 242 -8.15 7.20 16.37
CA ALA A 242 -8.60 6.21 17.35
C ALA A 242 -8.14 6.56 18.78
N LEU A 243 -6.89 7.01 18.95
CA LEU A 243 -6.37 7.48 20.23
C LEU A 243 -7.13 8.72 20.74
N MET A 244 -7.35 9.71 19.87
CA MET A 244 -8.15 10.89 20.20
C MET A 244 -9.57 10.50 20.62
N ALA A 245 -10.24 9.63 19.83
CA ALA A 245 -11.58 9.16 20.16
C ALA A 245 -11.62 8.45 21.51
N HIS A 246 -10.66 7.56 21.77
CA HIS A 246 -10.55 6.89 23.08
C HIS A 246 -10.38 7.88 24.23
N ARG A 247 -9.59 8.95 24.04
CA ARG A 247 -9.44 10.03 25.04
C ARG A 247 -10.75 10.80 25.26
N MET A 248 -11.52 11.07 24.21
CA MET A 248 -12.75 11.86 24.28
C MET A 248 -13.94 11.09 24.87
N ILE A 249 -14.10 9.80 24.52
CA ILE A 249 -15.31 9.03 24.87
C ILE A 249 -15.04 7.72 25.64
N GLY A 250 -13.77 7.33 25.83
CA GLY A 250 -13.41 6.11 26.55
C GLY A 250 -13.95 4.85 25.87
N ILE A 251 -14.86 4.15 26.56
CA ILE A 251 -15.55 2.94 26.09
C ILE A 251 -16.99 3.19 25.63
N LYS A 252 -17.45 4.45 25.63
CA LYS A 252 -18.81 4.77 25.19
C LYS A 252 -18.96 4.45 23.70
N THR A 253 -20.15 4.02 23.30
CA THR A 253 -20.50 3.85 21.88
C THR A 253 -20.40 5.19 21.15
N GLY A 254 -20.05 5.14 19.87
CA GLY A 254 -20.09 6.29 18.96
C GLY A 254 -21.50 6.90 18.86
N THR A 255 -21.59 8.07 18.23
CA THR A 255 -22.89 8.72 17.94
C THR A 255 -23.64 8.09 16.78
N GLY A 256 -22.97 7.26 15.98
CA GLY A 256 -23.57 6.31 15.05
C GLY A 256 -22.54 5.26 14.74
#